data_AF-S7I107-F1
#
_entry.id   AF-S7I107-F1
#
_cell.length_a   1.000
_cell.length_b   1.000
_cell.length_c   1.000
_cell.angle_alpha   90.00
_cell.angle_beta   90.00
_cell.angle_gamma   90.00
#
_symmetry.space_group_name_H-M   'P 1'
#
loop_
_entity.id
_entity.type
_entity.pdbx_description
1 polymer ?
#
loop_
_entity_poly.entity_id
_entity_poly.type
_entity_poly.pdbx_seq_one_letter_code
_entity_poly.pdbx_strand_id
1 'polypeptide(L)'
;MRVEKNIPYQLSVDFDELFDRLEAGETIAGFYDKQFTASEYVHRDVCQLEMKEGVINGGVRGLGCLHLSEFDVKLYNSKNKNNPVNLKSLFVLSCEAINLGWIKP
;
A
#
# COMPACT_ATOMS: atom_id res chain seq x y z
N MET A 1 3.30 -22.91 -0.05
CA MET A 1 2.27 -22.73 0.99
C MET A 1 1.62 -21.38 0.75
N ARG A 2 0.30 -21.29 0.51
CA ARG A 2 -0.38 -19.99 0.40
C ARG A 2 -0.47 -19.43 1.83
N VAL A 3 0.13 -18.27 2.06
CA VAL A 3 -0.04 -17.53 3.32
C VAL A 3 -1.51 -17.12 3.38
N GLU A 4 -2.25 -17.65 4.35
CA GLU A 4 -3.63 -17.21 4.59
C GLU A 4 -3.60 -15.72 4.96
N LYS A 5 -4.33 -14.90 4.20
CA LYS A 5 -4.47 -13.46 4.45
C LYS A 5 -5.17 -13.26 5.79
N ASN A 6 -4.41 -13.03 6.85
CA ASN A 6 -4.94 -12.65 8.17
C ASN A 6 -4.97 -11.12 8.27
N ILE A 7 -5.86 -10.48 7.50
CA ILE A 7 -6.21 -9.08 7.76
C ILE A 7 -7.08 -9.08 9.03
N PRO A 8 -6.65 -8.45 10.14
CA PRO A 8 -7.45 -8.37 11.35
C PRO A 8 -8.79 -7.67 11.07
N TYR A 9 -9.87 -8.17 11.69
CA TYR A 9 -11.25 -7.66 11.75
C TYR A 9 -11.64 -6.44 10.88
N GLN A 10 -12.63 -6.61 10.00
CA GLN A 10 -13.44 -5.58 9.32
C GLN A 10 -12.70 -4.45 8.58
N LEU A 11 -11.39 -4.54 8.38
CA LEU A 11 -10.65 -3.56 7.59
C LEU A 11 -11.09 -3.61 6.12
N SER A 12 -11.23 -2.43 5.53
CA SER A 12 -11.54 -2.28 4.12
C SER A 12 -10.35 -2.65 3.26
N VAL A 13 -10.64 -3.27 2.12
CA VAL A 13 -9.70 -3.55 1.03
C VAL A 13 -10.13 -2.87 -0.26
N ASP A 14 -11.08 -1.92 -0.17
CA ASP A 14 -11.42 -1.03 -1.28
C ASP A 14 -10.29 -0.01 -1.45
N PHE A 15 -9.30 -0.37 -2.26
CA PHE A 15 -8.10 0.44 -2.47
C PHE A 15 -8.35 1.59 -3.45
N ASP A 16 -9.38 1.50 -4.28
CA ASP A 16 -9.79 2.60 -5.15
C ASP A 16 -10.37 3.74 -4.31
N GLU A 17 -11.27 3.43 -3.37
CA GLU A 17 -11.80 4.39 -2.39
C GLU A 17 -10.67 4.96 -1.52
N LEU A 18 -9.76 4.11 -1.05
CA LEU A 18 -8.60 4.56 -0.26
C LEU A 18 -7.76 5.58 -1.03
N PHE A 19 -7.44 5.29 -2.29
CA PHE A 19 -6.65 6.20 -3.13
C PHE A 19 -7.33 7.57 -3.26
N ASP A 20 -8.63 7.57 -3.57
CA ASP A 20 -9.39 8.81 -3.80
C ASP A 20 -9.43 9.69 -2.53
N ARG A 21 -9.50 9.06 -1.35
CA ARG A 21 -9.45 9.77 -0.07
C ARG A 21 -8.06 10.31 0.26
N LEU A 22 -7.00 9.54 -0.01
CA LEU A 22 -5.63 10.02 0.15
C LEU A 22 -5.35 11.20 -0.79
N GLU A 23 -5.85 11.14 -2.03
CA GLU A 23 -5.75 12.24 -3.01
C GLU A 23 -6.51 13.49 -2.55
N ALA A 24 -7.64 13.33 -1.85
CA ALA A 24 -8.35 14.41 -1.18
C ALA A 24 -7.60 15.02 0.02
N GLY A 25 -6.41 14.50 0.36
CA GLY A 25 -5.55 15.00 1.44
C GLY A 25 -5.86 14.38 2.80
N GLU A 26 -6.65 13.30 2.85
CA GLU A 26 -6.95 12.62 4.11
C GLU A 26 -5.75 11.82 4.62
N THR A 27 -5.63 11.73 5.94
CA THR A 27 -4.70 10.83 6.61
C THR A 27 -5.49 9.65 7.17
N ILE A 28 -5.13 8.44 6.74
CA ILE A 28 -5.89 7.23 7.04
C ILE A 28 -5.03 6.24 7.82
N ALA A 29 -5.59 5.67 8.88
CA ALA A 29 -4.97 4.56 9.59
C ALA A 29 -5.25 3.25 8.87
N GLY A 30 -4.23 2.42 8.76
CA GLY A 30 -4.32 1.08 8.21
C GLY A 30 -3.47 0.08 8.97
N PHE A 31 -3.47 -1.12 8.48
CA PHE A 31 -2.72 -2.25 8.97
C PHE A 31 -2.14 -2.98 7.77
N TYR A 32 -0.89 -3.41 7.85
CA TYR A 32 -0.30 -4.25 6.81
C TYR A 32 0.23 -5.55 7.42
N ASP A 33 0.24 -6.58 6.59
CA ASP A 33 0.77 -7.90 6.90
C ASP A 33 1.73 -8.29 5.76
N LYS A 34 3.02 -8.00 5.98
CA LYS A 34 4.08 -8.22 4.99
C LYS A 34 5.07 -9.27 5.47
N GLN A 35 5.17 -10.34 4.69
CA GLN A 35 6.28 -11.28 4.79
C GLN A 35 7.45 -10.78 3.95
N PHE A 36 8.63 -10.66 4.55
CA PHE A 36 9.85 -10.35 3.81
C PHE A 36 10.39 -11.61 3.15
N THR A 37 10.83 -11.51 1.90
CA THR A 37 11.31 -12.65 1.09
C THR A 37 12.47 -13.43 1.73
N ALA A 38 13.24 -12.77 2.61
CA ALA A 38 14.38 -13.35 3.31
C ALA A 38 14.07 -13.78 4.77
N SER A 39 12.79 -13.78 5.18
CA SER A 39 12.40 -14.03 6.56
C SER A 39 11.20 -14.96 6.67
N GLU A 40 11.27 -15.91 7.60
CA GLU A 40 10.10 -16.68 8.03
C GLU A 40 9.13 -15.85 8.87
N TYR A 41 9.57 -14.67 9.34
CA TYR A 41 8.77 -13.77 10.15
C TYR A 41 7.86 -12.90 9.27
N VAL A 42 6.61 -12.80 9.71
CA VAL A 42 5.60 -11.94 9.14
C VAL A 42 5.54 -10.67 9.96
N HIS A 43 5.76 -9.52 9.33
CA HIS A 43 5.72 -8.23 10.00
C HIS A 43 4.33 -7.62 9.87
N ARG A 44 3.75 -7.32 11.03
CA ARG A 44 2.37 -6.87 11.20
C ARG A 44 2.36 -5.63 12.07
N ASP A 45 1.90 -4.51 11.53
CA ASP A 45 1.79 -3.28 12.33
C ASP A 45 0.73 -2.34 11.77
N VAL A 46 0.33 -1.39 12.61
CA VAL A 46 -0.54 -0.28 12.23
C VAL A 46 0.29 0.77 11.53
N CYS A 47 -0.16 1.21 10.35
CA CYS A 47 0.48 2.24 9.56
C CYS A 47 -0.43 3.46 9.40
N GLN A 48 0.19 4.63 9.27
CA GLN A 48 -0.46 5.85 8.81
C GLN A 48 -0.21 6.00 7.31
N LEU A 49 -1.27 6.26 6.55
CA LEU A 49 -1.25 6.49 5.11
C LEU A 49 -1.62 7.94 4.84
N GLU A 50 -0.87 8.60 3.98
CA GLU A 50 -1.15 9.97 3.51
C GLU A 50 -0.61 10.17 2.09
N MET A 51 -1.19 11.12 1.35
CA MET A 51 -0.57 11.64 0.13
C MET A 51 -0.11 13.07 0.37
N LYS A 52 1.15 13.35 0.03
CA LYS A 52 1.73 14.71 0.06
C LYS A 52 2.50 14.96 -1.22
N GLU A 53 2.23 16.09 -1.86
CA GLU A 53 2.94 16.52 -3.07
C GLU A 53 2.96 15.45 -4.19
N GLY A 54 1.86 14.69 -4.34
CA GLY A 54 1.74 13.61 -5.33
C GLY A 54 2.50 12.32 -4.97
N VAL A 55 3.00 12.21 -3.73
CA VAL A 55 3.68 11.03 -3.20
C VAL A 55 2.82 10.37 -2.13
N ILE A 56 2.57 9.07 -2.29
CA ILE A 56 1.85 8.26 -1.31
C ILE A 56 2.85 7.71 -0.32
N ASN A 57 2.63 8.00 0.96
CA ASN A 57 3.47 7.56 2.06
C ASN A 57 2.64 6.68 3.00
N GLY A 58 3.19 5.52 3.32
CA GLY A 58 2.73 4.65 4.40
C GLY A 58 3.87 4.44 5.38
N GLY A 59 3.62 4.70 6.67
CA GLY A 59 4.65 4.58 7.68
C GLY A 59 4.16 4.04 9.02
N VAL A 60 5.06 3.36 9.71
CA VAL A 60 4.88 2.82 11.06
C VAL A 60 5.87 3.50 11.98
N ARG A 61 5.42 4.34 12.91
CA ARG A 61 6.31 5.00 13.89
C ARG A 61 7.53 5.69 13.23
N GLY A 62 7.36 6.23 12.02
CA GLY A 62 8.43 6.87 11.25
C GLY A 62 9.24 5.94 10.31
N LEU A 63 8.97 4.64 10.28
CA LEU A 63 9.56 3.70 9.32
C LEU A 63 8.64 3.52 8.11
N GLY A 64 9.15 3.72 6.90
CA GLY A 64 8.36 3.59 5.67
C GLY A 64 7.99 2.14 5.35
N CYS A 65 6.70 1.85 5.27
CA CYS A 65 6.17 0.56 4.81
C CYS A 65 5.67 0.61 3.36
N LEU A 66 5.30 1.80 2.87
CA LEU A 66 4.87 2.09 1.51
C LEU A 66 5.39 3.48 1.10
N HIS A 67 5.96 3.60 -0.10
CA HIS A 67 6.36 4.88 -0.67
C HIS A 67 6.21 4.77 -2.18
N LEU A 68 5.32 5.55 -2.77
CA LEU A 68 5.03 5.50 -4.20
C LEU A 68 4.89 6.89 -4.79
N SER A 69 5.53 7.09 -5.94
CA SER A 69 5.55 8.33 -6.69
C SER A 69 5.44 8.06 -8.20
N GLU A 70 5.27 9.13 -8.98
CA GLU A 70 5.35 9.08 -10.44
C GLU A 70 6.69 8.53 -10.96
N PHE A 71 7.77 8.65 -10.19
CA PHE A 71 9.04 8.03 -10.55
C PHE A 71 8.96 6.50 -10.51
N ASP A 72 8.30 5.94 -9.50
CA ASP A 72 8.10 4.50 -9.35
C ASP A 72 7.24 3.93 -10.48
N VAL A 73 6.23 4.69 -10.92
CA VAL A 73 5.41 4.36 -12.10
C VAL A 73 6.28 4.25 -13.35
N LYS A 74 7.15 5.24 -13.59
CA LYS A 74 8.09 5.22 -14.73
C LYS A 74 9.02 4.02 -14.66
N LEU A 75 9.59 3.74 -13.48
CA LEU A 75 10.45 2.58 -13.27
C LEU A 75 9.70 1.26 -13.53
N TYR A 76 8.49 1.12 -13.01
CA TYR A 76 7.67 -0.08 -13.20
C TYR A 76 7.35 -0.30 -14.69
N ASN A 77 6.87 0.75 -15.38
CA ASN A 77 6.51 0.68 -16.79
C ASN A 77 7.72 0.43 -17.70
N SER A 78 8.92 0.89 -17.32
CA SER A 78 10.16 0.59 -18.05
C SER A 78 10.48 -0.91 -18.08
N LYS A 79 10.12 -1.63 -16.99
CA LYS A 79 10.31 -3.07 -16.81
C LYS A 79 9.14 -3.88 -17.38
N ASN A 80 7.93 -3.34 -17.34
CA ASN A 80 6.69 -4.00 -17.76
C ASN A 80 6.05 -3.34 -18.99
N LYS A 81 6.81 -3.21 -20.08
CA LYS A 81 6.42 -2.42 -21.27
C LYS A 81 5.08 -2.81 -21.92
N ASN A 82 4.66 -4.07 -21.76
CA ASN A 82 3.46 -4.60 -22.41
C ASN A 82 2.17 -4.28 -21.64
N ASN A 83 2.25 -3.80 -20.40
CA ASN A 83 1.08 -3.44 -19.59
C ASN A 83 1.42 -2.23 -18.69
N PRO A 84 1.47 -1.01 -19.26
CA PRO A 84 1.77 0.18 -18.48
C PRO A 84 0.65 0.47 -17.48
N VAL A 85 1.03 0.92 -16.29
CA VAL A 85 0.13 1.30 -15.20
C VAL A 85 0.29 2.79 -14.86
N ASN A 86 -0.68 3.34 -14.15
CA ASN A 86 -0.59 4.68 -13.53
C ASN A 86 -0.33 4.54 -12.01
N LEU A 87 -0.23 5.69 -11.31
CA LEU A 87 0.01 5.70 -9.86
C LEU A 87 -1.06 4.96 -9.06
N LYS A 88 -2.34 5.14 -9.40
CA LYS A 88 -3.46 4.45 -8.73
C LYS A 88 -3.36 2.94 -8.88
N SER A 89 -3.15 2.44 -10.08
CA SER A 89 -2.97 1.00 -10.33
C SER A 89 -1.73 0.44 -9.63
N LEU A 90 -0.61 1.16 -9.62
CA LEU A 90 0.60 0.76 -8.90
C LEU A 90 0.38 0.73 -7.38
N PHE A 91 -0.40 1.68 -6.86
CA PHE A 91 -0.81 1.73 -5.46
C PHE A 91 -1.63 0.49 -5.07
N VAL A 92 -2.67 0.15 -5.86
CA VAL A 92 -3.49 -1.05 -5.61
C VAL A 92 -2.63 -2.31 -5.56
N LEU A 93 -1.77 -2.52 -6.57
CA LEU A 93 -0.84 -3.66 -6.62
C LEU A 93 0.06 -3.73 -5.39
N SER A 94 0.55 -2.58 -4.94
CA SER A 94 1.44 -2.50 -3.77
C SER A 94 0.70 -2.79 -2.47
N CYS A 95 -0.53 -2.29 -2.31
CA CYS A 95 -1.39 -2.57 -1.16
C CYS A 95 -1.74 -4.05 -1.06
N GLU A 96 -2.06 -4.69 -2.18
CA GLU A 96 -2.29 -6.14 -2.24
C GLU A 96 -1.05 -6.95 -1.86
N ALA A 97 0.13 -6.54 -2.35
CA ALA A 97 1.39 -7.22 -2.07
C ALA A 97 1.80 -7.17 -0.58
N ILE A 98 1.37 -6.14 0.15
CA ILE A 98 1.62 -6.00 1.59
C ILE A 98 0.42 -6.39 2.46
N ASN A 99 -0.62 -6.99 1.85
CA ASN A 99 -1.90 -7.32 2.49
C ASN A 99 -2.43 -6.15 3.36
N LEU A 100 -2.47 -4.96 2.77
CA LEU A 100 -2.98 -3.77 3.44
C LEU A 100 -4.49 -3.92 3.69
N GLY A 101 -4.93 -3.59 4.90
CA GLY A 101 -6.31 -3.25 5.21
C GLY A 101 -6.36 -1.88 5.85
N TRP A 102 -7.44 -1.12 5.64
CA TRP A 102 -7.58 0.23 6.17
C TRP A 102 -8.89 0.46 6.94
N ILE A 103 -8.88 1.38 7.89
CA ILE A 103 -10.03 1.65 8.75
C ILE A 103 -10.98 2.62 8.04
N LYS A 104 -12.18 2.15 7.69
CA LYS A 104 -13.29 3.04 7.28
C LYS A 104 -13.69 3.90 8.50
N PRO A 105 -13.68 5.24 8.38
CA PRO A 105 -14.21 6.12 9.43
C PRO A 105 -15.71 5.91 9.64
#